data_AF-A0A8W8NGR2-F1
#
_entry.id   AF-A0A8W8NGR2-F1
#
_cell.length_a   1.000
_cell.length_b   1.000
_cell.length_c   1.000
_cell.angle_alpha   90.00
_cell.angle_beta   90.00
_cell.angle_gamma   90.00
#
_symmetry.space_group_name_H-M   'P 1'
#
loop_
_entity.id
_entity.type
_entity.pdbx_description
1 polymer ?
#
loop_
_entity_poly.entity_id
_entity_poly.type
_entity_poly.pdbx_seq_one_letter_code
_entity_poly.pdbx_strand_id
1 'polypeptide(L)'
;KRPQSLMLTSSVSNPTNGKRGRGRPPKTRSPTSSIPTTPDSIDGHNLNGLTRPNNDVHDDFCGVCNQSGQLLLCDTCSKVYHLQCLDPPLSAIPEGRWSCPKCQASGKVGWSSDAIARVNNFITSKSAKEEERRRLQRRNSDLLTEKTQLENKNKQMNDSLTVQMQRRDSLLEKNRLHQQKIESLKNFIKLLQNS
;
A
#
# COMPACT_ATOMS: atom_id res chain seq x y z
N LYS A 1 40.20 51.38 -25.67
CA LYS A 1 38.88 51.40 -24.99
C LYS A 1 38.10 50.18 -25.47
N ARG A 2 37.91 49.18 -24.61
CA ARG A 2 37.45 47.82 -24.97
C ARG A 2 36.12 47.56 -24.25
N PRO A 3 35.04 47.15 -24.94
CA PRO A 3 33.79 46.80 -24.27
C PRO A 3 33.89 45.39 -23.69
N GLN A 4 33.35 45.24 -22.49
CA GLN A 4 33.39 44.03 -21.68
C GLN A 4 32.39 43.00 -22.22
N SER A 5 32.89 41.81 -22.51
CA SER A 5 32.12 40.60 -22.80
C SER A 5 31.68 39.98 -21.47
N LEU A 6 30.38 39.96 -21.18
CA LEU A 6 29.83 39.20 -20.07
C LEU A 6 29.82 37.71 -20.44
N MET A 7 30.89 37.01 -20.03
CA MET A 7 30.91 35.55 -19.94
C MET A 7 30.13 35.16 -18.68
N LEU A 8 28.94 34.58 -18.84
CA LEU A 8 28.30 33.84 -17.75
C LEU A 8 28.92 32.44 -17.71
N THR A 9 29.99 32.31 -16.92
CA THR A 9 30.54 31.01 -16.52
C THR A 9 29.65 30.43 -15.43
N SER A 10 28.88 29.39 -15.75
CA SER A 10 28.20 28.59 -14.73
C SER A 10 29.23 27.67 -14.08
N SER A 11 29.96 28.20 -13.11
CA SER A 11 30.84 27.44 -12.23
C SER A 11 29.97 26.61 -11.29
N VAL A 12 29.93 25.30 -11.52
CA VAL A 12 29.48 24.30 -10.55
C VAL A 12 30.48 24.31 -9.39
N SER A 13 30.16 25.03 -8.32
CA SER A 13 30.86 24.89 -7.04
C SER A 13 30.19 23.80 -6.21
N ASN A 14 30.86 22.66 -6.16
CA ASN A 14 30.59 21.53 -5.29
C ASN A 14 30.95 21.90 -3.84
N PRO A 15 30.08 21.78 -2.83
CA PRO A 15 30.48 21.93 -1.44
C PRO A 15 31.05 20.63 -0.88
N THR A 16 32.25 20.77 -0.33
CA THR A 16 33.03 19.78 0.38
C THR A 16 32.32 19.19 1.60
N ASN A 17 32.54 17.88 1.76
CA ASN A 17 32.39 17.06 2.96
C ASN A 17 32.60 17.83 4.29
N GLY A 18 31.53 17.95 5.08
CA GLY A 18 31.55 18.50 6.43
C GLY A 18 30.91 17.52 7.41
N LYS A 19 31.74 16.75 8.15
CA LYS A 19 31.33 15.94 9.29
C LYS A 19 30.69 16.82 10.37
N ARG A 20 29.39 16.62 10.70
CA ARG A 20 28.79 17.08 11.97
C ARG A 20 27.67 16.15 12.45
N GLY A 21 27.84 15.68 13.69
CA GLY A 21 26.82 15.43 14.72
C GLY A 21 25.59 14.57 14.42
N ARG A 22 25.53 13.37 15.00
CA ARG A 22 24.29 12.61 15.20
C ARG A 22 23.36 13.40 16.14
N GLY A 23 22.39 14.11 15.58
CA GLY A 23 21.30 14.76 16.31
C GLY A 23 19.98 14.02 16.08
N ARG A 24 19.30 13.67 17.17
CA ARG A 24 18.04 12.92 17.22
C ARG A 24 16.83 13.85 16.93
N PRO A 25 15.83 13.46 16.11
CA PRO A 25 14.62 14.27 15.93
C PRO A 25 13.68 14.21 17.16
N PRO A 26 12.83 15.23 17.40
CA PRO A 26 11.90 15.26 18.53
C PRO A 26 10.83 14.17 18.44
N LYS A 27 10.52 13.56 19.59
CA LYS A 27 9.60 12.43 19.75
C LYS A 27 8.16 12.95 19.83
N THR A 28 7.42 12.95 18.72
CA THR A 28 5.95 13.06 18.78
C THR A 28 5.39 11.67 19.12
N ARG A 29 4.56 11.62 20.17
CA ARG A 29 3.90 10.39 20.63
C ARG A 29 2.78 10.05 19.63
N SER A 30 2.76 8.82 19.14
CA SER A 30 1.61 8.21 18.47
C SER A 30 1.57 6.71 18.80
N PRO A 31 0.38 6.08 18.78
CA PRO A 31 0.11 4.86 19.52
C PRO A 31 0.63 3.61 18.80
N THR A 32 1.15 2.70 19.60
CA THR A 32 1.81 1.44 19.24
C THR A 32 0.87 0.51 18.46
N SER A 33 1.27 0.13 17.24
CA SER A 33 0.77 -1.06 16.54
C SER A 33 1.92 -2.06 16.47
N SER A 34 1.87 -3.10 17.31
CA SER A 34 2.89 -4.14 17.36
C SER A 34 2.56 -5.24 16.34
N ILE A 35 3.52 -5.49 15.44
CA ILE A 35 3.61 -6.69 14.59
C ILE A 35 4.32 -7.77 15.43
N PRO A 36 3.89 -9.05 15.43
CA PRO A 36 4.73 -10.14 15.89
C PRO A 36 5.34 -10.91 14.70
N THR A 37 6.66 -10.96 14.68
CA THR A 37 7.53 -11.90 13.98
C THR A 37 7.55 -13.26 14.69
N THR A 38 7.58 -14.35 13.93
CA THR A 38 7.97 -15.71 14.36
C THR A 38 9.42 -15.70 14.88
N PRO A 39 9.81 -16.50 15.90
CA PRO A 39 10.29 -17.87 15.62
C PRO A 39 10.07 -18.90 16.77
N ASP A 40 10.36 -20.17 16.44
CA ASP A 40 10.52 -21.32 17.33
C ASP A 40 11.19 -21.00 18.68
N SER A 41 10.56 -21.44 19.78
CA SER A 41 11.20 -22.13 20.91
C SER A 41 10.14 -22.65 21.87
N ILE A 42 10.25 -23.95 22.16
CA ILE A 42 9.50 -24.70 23.16
C ILE A 42 9.87 -24.16 24.54
N ASP A 43 8.88 -23.69 25.29
CA ASP A 43 8.93 -23.70 26.76
C ASP A 43 7.53 -24.00 27.31
N GLY A 44 7.46 -25.10 28.04
CA GLY A 44 6.24 -25.68 28.57
C GLY A 44 5.61 -24.81 29.65
N HIS A 45 4.38 -24.39 29.39
CA HIS A 45 3.48 -23.88 30.42
C HIS A 45 2.20 -24.71 30.43
N ASN A 46 2.15 -25.61 31.41
CA ASN A 46 0.97 -26.13 32.13
C ASN A 46 -0.39 -25.83 31.48
N LEU A 47 -0.91 -26.79 30.72
CA LEU A 47 -2.24 -26.73 30.10
C LEU A 47 -3.33 -27.08 31.12
N ASN A 48 -3.52 -26.25 32.14
CA ASN A 48 -4.72 -26.27 32.98
C ASN A 48 -5.39 -24.90 32.89
N GLY A 49 -6.34 -24.77 31.97
CA GLY A 49 -7.05 -23.50 31.78
C GLY A 49 -8.02 -23.40 30.61
N LEU A 50 -8.46 -24.51 29.99
CA LEU A 50 -9.61 -24.50 29.08
C LEU A 50 -10.92 -24.51 29.86
N THR A 51 -11.10 -23.62 30.84
CA THR A 51 -12.46 -23.28 31.27
C THR A 51 -13.01 -22.31 30.25
N ARG A 52 -13.61 -22.85 29.17
CA ARG A 52 -14.60 -22.10 28.38
C ARG A 52 -15.53 -21.44 29.41
N PRO A 53 -15.83 -20.12 29.31
CA PRO A 53 -17.01 -19.59 29.98
C PRO A 53 -18.19 -20.17 29.23
N ASN A 54 -18.53 -21.39 29.63
CA ASN A 54 -19.68 -22.12 29.16
C ASN A 54 -20.90 -21.33 29.60
N ASN A 55 -21.46 -20.55 28.68
CA ASN A 55 -22.90 -20.35 28.64
C ASN A 55 -23.60 -21.67 28.24
N ASP A 56 -23.16 -22.80 28.80
CA ASP A 56 -23.73 -24.14 28.63
C ASP A 56 -24.79 -24.32 29.73
N VAL A 57 -25.71 -23.37 29.84
CA VAL A 57 -26.96 -23.61 30.58
C VAL A 57 -27.94 -24.11 29.54
N HIS A 58 -28.07 -25.42 29.48
CA HIS A 58 -29.10 -26.09 28.71
C HIS A 58 -30.39 -26.18 29.53
N ASP A 59 -31.53 -26.19 28.84
CA ASP A 59 -32.85 -26.27 29.48
C ASP A 59 -32.99 -27.63 30.22
N ASP A 60 -33.71 -27.66 31.34
CA ASP A 60 -33.93 -28.91 32.11
C ASP A 60 -35.10 -29.77 31.58
N PHE A 61 -35.81 -29.27 30.57
CA PHE A 61 -37.02 -29.87 30.04
C PHE A 61 -36.91 -30.13 28.54
N CYS A 62 -37.40 -31.28 28.10
CA CYS A 62 -37.42 -31.62 26.69
C CYS A 62 -38.22 -30.59 25.88
N GLY A 63 -37.63 -30.06 24.81
CA GLY A 63 -38.27 -29.08 23.92
C GLY A 63 -39.45 -29.59 23.10
N VAL A 64 -39.92 -30.82 23.33
CA VAL A 64 -41.08 -31.46 22.67
C VAL A 64 -42.13 -31.84 23.70
N CYS A 65 -41.79 -32.67 24.70
CA CYS A 65 -42.75 -33.15 25.69
C CYS A 65 -42.75 -32.36 27.02
N ASN A 66 -41.83 -31.40 27.17
CA ASN A 66 -41.69 -30.53 28.34
C ASN A 66 -41.51 -31.26 29.69
N GLN A 67 -41.03 -32.50 29.63
CA GLN A 67 -40.70 -33.33 30.79
C GLN A 67 -39.19 -33.38 31.01
N SER A 68 -38.77 -33.52 32.27
CA SER A 68 -37.39 -33.80 32.65
C SER A 68 -37.09 -35.30 32.50
N GLY A 69 -35.82 -35.68 32.41
CA GLY A 69 -35.42 -37.07 32.20
C GLY A 69 -34.04 -37.18 31.55
N GLN A 70 -33.86 -38.20 30.70
CA GLN A 70 -32.62 -38.39 29.94
C GLN A 70 -32.63 -37.55 28.67
N LEU A 71 -32.01 -36.38 28.74
CA LEU A 71 -32.06 -35.38 27.69
C LEU A 71 -30.74 -35.30 26.92
N LEU A 72 -30.81 -35.24 25.59
CA LEU A 72 -29.73 -34.97 24.67
C LEU A 72 -29.59 -33.46 24.46
N LEU A 73 -28.39 -32.94 24.68
CA LEU A 73 -28.07 -31.52 24.59
C LEU A 73 -27.71 -31.13 23.17
N CYS A 74 -28.24 -30.01 22.70
CA CYS A 74 -27.83 -29.42 21.43
C CYS A 74 -26.52 -28.64 21.58
N ASP A 75 -25.55 -28.84 20.68
CA ASP A 75 -24.27 -28.11 20.72
C ASP A 75 -24.34 -26.66 20.22
N THR A 76 -25.50 -26.25 19.69
CA THR A 76 -25.67 -24.95 18.99
C THR A 76 -26.75 -24.07 19.60
N CYS A 77 -27.49 -24.55 20.61
CA CYS A 77 -28.44 -23.79 21.42
C CYS A 77 -28.66 -24.46 22.78
N SER A 78 -29.35 -23.78 23.71
CA SER A 78 -29.65 -24.31 25.04
C SER A 78 -30.68 -25.43 25.07
N LYS A 79 -31.30 -25.80 23.94
CA LYS A 79 -32.41 -26.76 23.94
C LYS A 79 -31.93 -28.19 24.13
N VAL A 80 -32.75 -28.98 24.81
CA VAL A 80 -32.52 -30.40 25.04
C VAL A 80 -33.71 -31.25 24.60
N TYR A 81 -33.45 -32.50 24.24
CA TYR A 81 -34.44 -33.39 23.63
C TYR A 81 -34.27 -34.82 24.12
N HIS A 82 -35.35 -35.54 24.39
CA HIS A 82 -35.23 -37.00 24.51
C HIS A 82 -34.91 -37.60 23.14
N LEU A 83 -34.11 -38.67 23.10
CA LEU A 83 -33.82 -39.43 21.88
C LEU A 83 -35.10 -39.89 21.16
N GLN A 84 -36.13 -40.27 21.94
CA GLN A 84 -37.44 -40.72 21.44
C GLN A 84 -38.38 -39.58 21.02
N CYS A 85 -38.11 -38.36 21.47
CA CYS A 85 -38.89 -37.18 21.09
C CYS A 85 -38.38 -36.52 19.81
N LEU A 86 -37.30 -37.04 19.22
CA LEU A 86 -36.80 -36.64 17.91
C LEU A 86 -37.57 -37.38 16.81
N ASP A 87 -37.65 -36.76 15.65
CA ASP A 87 -38.26 -37.35 14.46
C ASP A 87 -37.24 -37.35 13.31
N PRO A 88 -36.70 -38.53 12.91
CA PRO A 88 -36.96 -39.86 13.47
C PRO A 88 -36.34 -40.05 14.87
N PRO A 89 -36.89 -40.96 15.71
CA PRO A 89 -36.32 -41.28 17.01
C PRO A 89 -34.89 -41.81 16.90
N LEU A 90 -33.99 -41.29 17.72
CA LEU A 90 -32.62 -41.79 17.79
C LEU A 90 -32.56 -43.04 18.67
N SER A 91 -31.92 -44.10 18.19
CA SER A 91 -31.73 -45.34 18.95
C SER A 91 -30.55 -45.27 19.93
N ALA A 92 -29.58 -44.38 19.68
CA ALA A 92 -28.38 -44.21 20.48
C ALA A 92 -27.94 -42.74 20.49
N ILE A 93 -27.08 -42.38 21.46
CA ILE A 93 -26.44 -41.07 21.52
C ILE A 93 -25.50 -40.93 20.30
N PRO A 94 -25.64 -39.87 19.48
CA PRO A 94 -24.78 -39.65 18.34
C PRO A 94 -23.30 -39.50 18.71
N GLU A 95 -22.40 -40.00 17.87
CA GLU A 95 -20.97 -39.77 18.02
C GLU A 95 -20.59 -38.36 17.52
N GLY A 96 -19.88 -37.60 18.35
CA GLY A 96 -19.43 -36.25 18.02
C GLY A 96 -20.49 -35.17 18.26
N ARG A 97 -20.48 -34.11 17.44
CA ARG A 97 -21.36 -32.96 17.67
C ARG A 97 -22.78 -33.22 17.15
N TRP A 98 -23.78 -32.95 17.98
CA TRP A 98 -25.19 -33.05 17.63
C TRP A 98 -25.88 -31.69 17.69
N SER A 99 -26.70 -31.40 16.67
CA SER A 99 -27.51 -30.19 16.59
C SER A 99 -28.96 -30.56 16.40
N CYS A 100 -29.86 -29.92 17.16
CA CYS A 100 -31.29 -30.20 17.08
C CYS A 100 -31.87 -29.83 15.71
N PRO A 101 -33.02 -30.42 15.32
CA PRO A 101 -33.65 -30.17 14.03
C PRO A 101 -33.89 -28.68 13.74
N LYS A 102 -34.18 -27.88 14.77
CA LYS A 102 -34.37 -26.42 14.65
C LYS A 102 -33.08 -25.70 14.25
N CYS A 103 -31.93 -26.08 14.82
CA CYS A 103 -30.64 -25.48 14.47
C CYS A 103 -30.15 -25.92 13.10
N GLN A 104 -30.40 -27.19 12.75
CA GLN A 104 -30.12 -27.71 11.41
C GLN A 104 -30.94 -26.98 10.34
N ALA A 105 -32.25 -26.80 10.55
CA ALA A 105 -33.12 -26.05 9.63
C ALA A 105 -32.76 -24.56 9.51
N SER A 106 -32.23 -23.97 10.59
CA SER A 106 -31.84 -22.55 10.60
C SER A 106 -30.45 -22.29 10.00
N GLY A 107 -29.74 -23.32 9.51
CA GLY A 107 -28.38 -23.19 9.00
C GLY A 107 -27.37 -22.73 10.06
N LYS A 108 -27.70 -22.86 11.35
CA LYS A 108 -26.79 -22.57 12.46
C LYS A 108 -25.80 -23.73 12.56
N VAL A 109 -24.89 -23.81 11.58
CA VAL A 109 -23.69 -24.63 11.67
C VAL A 109 -22.95 -24.20 12.94
N GLY A 110 -22.48 -25.16 13.74
CA GLY A 110 -21.97 -24.94 15.11
C GLY A 110 -20.67 -24.16 15.25
N TRP A 111 -20.56 -23.04 14.54
CA TRP A 111 -19.53 -22.04 14.65
C TRP A 111 -19.93 -21.10 15.77
N SER A 112 -19.06 -20.96 16.75
CA SER A 112 -19.30 -20.02 17.84
C SER A 112 -19.41 -18.59 17.28
N SER A 113 -20.16 -17.73 17.97
CA SER A 113 -20.26 -16.30 17.64
C SER A 113 -18.87 -15.67 17.46
N ASP A 114 -17.91 -16.06 18.29
CA ASP A 114 -16.52 -15.60 18.21
C ASP A 114 -15.81 -16.04 16.93
N ALA A 115 -16.07 -17.27 16.45
CA ALA A 115 -15.51 -17.76 15.20
C ALA A 115 -16.04 -16.97 14.01
N ILE A 116 -17.34 -16.66 14.00
CA ILE A 116 -17.97 -15.84 12.96
C ILE A 116 -17.40 -14.41 12.98
N ALA A 117 -17.27 -13.79 14.16
CA ALA A 117 -16.69 -12.46 14.31
C ALA A 117 -15.24 -12.39 13.79
N ARG A 118 -14.41 -13.42 14.08
CA ARG A 118 -13.04 -13.50 13.55
C ARG A 118 -13.00 -13.56 12.03
N VAL A 119 -13.85 -14.38 11.42
CA VAL A 119 -13.94 -14.50 9.95
C VAL A 119 -14.40 -13.18 9.32
N ASN A 120 -15.44 -12.55 9.86
CA ASN A 120 -15.93 -11.27 9.36
C ASN A 120 -14.86 -10.18 9.46
N ASN A 121 -14.16 -10.08 10.60
CA ASN A 121 -13.05 -9.13 10.75
C ASN A 121 -11.92 -9.39 9.74
N PHE A 122 -11.59 -10.67 9.50
CA PHE A 122 -10.61 -11.04 8.49
C PHE A 122 -11.05 -10.64 7.08
N ILE A 123 -12.31 -10.88 6.70
CA ILE A 123 -12.87 -10.49 5.40
C ILE A 123 -12.77 -8.97 5.22
N THR A 124 -13.26 -8.20 6.20
CA THR A 124 -13.21 -6.73 6.16
C THR A 124 -11.77 -6.22 6.07
N SER A 125 -10.87 -6.77 6.89
CA SER A 125 -9.44 -6.41 6.89
C SER A 125 -8.76 -6.73 5.56
N LYS A 126 -9.08 -7.88 4.97
CA LYS A 126 -8.55 -8.31 3.67
C LYS A 126 -9.05 -7.38 2.57
N SER A 127 -10.35 -7.05 2.57
CA SER A 127 -10.95 -6.11 1.60
C SER A 127 -10.31 -4.73 1.70
N ALA A 128 -10.16 -4.19 2.92
CA ALA A 128 -9.53 -2.88 3.14
C ALA A 128 -8.08 -2.83 2.65
N LYS A 129 -7.28 -3.87 2.93
CA LYS A 129 -5.91 -3.98 2.43
C LYS A 129 -5.84 -4.07 0.90
N GLU A 130 -6.77 -4.80 0.29
CA GLU A 130 -6.83 -4.94 -1.16
C GLU A 130 -7.23 -3.62 -1.84
N GLU A 131 -8.18 -2.89 -1.27
CA GLU A 131 -8.58 -1.57 -1.76
C GLU A 131 -7.42 -0.58 -1.72
N GLU A 132 -6.68 -0.51 -0.60
CA GLU A 132 -5.50 0.35 -0.50
C GLU A 132 -4.42 -0.05 -1.51
N ARG A 133 -4.20 -1.35 -1.72
CA ARG A 133 -3.29 -1.84 -2.77
C ARG A 133 -3.72 -1.35 -4.15
N ARG A 134 -5.01 -1.45 -4.49
CA ARG A 134 -5.53 -0.96 -5.78
C ARG A 134 -5.39 0.55 -5.91
N ARG A 135 -5.59 1.30 -4.82
CA ARG A 135 -5.39 2.75 -4.78
C ARG A 135 -3.95 3.12 -5.07
N LEU A 136 -3.00 2.47 -4.40
CA LEU A 136 -1.56 2.67 -4.61
C LEU A 136 -1.14 2.28 -6.03
N GLN A 137 -1.67 1.19 -6.57
CA GLN A 137 -1.40 0.78 -7.96
C GLN A 137 -1.86 1.81 -8.98
N ARG A 138 -3.08 2.38 -8.82
CA ARG A 138 -3.56 3.47 -9.68
C ARG A 138 -2.62 4.68 -9.61
N ARG A 139 -2.31 5.14 -8.40
CA ARG A 139 -1.43 6.29 -8.21
C ARG A 139 -0.04 6.07 -8.79
N ASN A 140 0.51 4.86 -8.69
CA ASN A 140 1.79 4.51 -9.30
C ASN A 140 1.71 4.58 -10.83
N SER A 141 0.63 4.07 -11.43
CA SER A 141 0.38 4.19 -12.88
C SER A 141 0.28 5.65 -13.35
N ASP A 142 -0.44 6.48 -12.59
CA ASP A 142 -0.61 7.90 -12.91
C ASP A 142 0.74 8.63 -12.83
N LEU A 143 1.51 8.41 -11.77
CA LEU A 143 2.84 8.98 -11.58
C LEU A 143 3.83 8.53 -12.66
N LEU A 144 3.76 7.28 -13.10
CA LEU A 144 4.59 6.79 -14.19
C LEU A 144 4.26 7.51 -15.49
N THR A 145 2.97 7.71 -15.77
CA THR A 145 2.51 8.45 -16.94
C THR A 145 2.96 9.90 -16.90
N GLU A 146 2.81 10.57 -15.76
CA GLU A 146 3.27 11.95 -15.55
C GLU A 146 4.78 12.06 -15.73
N LYS A 147 5.55 11.13 -15.16
CA LYS A 147 7.01 11.07 -15.34
C LYS A 147 7.39 10.99 -16.81
N THR A 148 6.78 10.08 -17.57
CA THR A 148 7.05 9.95 -19.00
C THR A 148 6.67 11.22 -19.78
N GLN A 149 5.57 11.88 -19.42
CA GLN A 149 5.19 13.16 -20.04
C GLN A 149 6.22 14.26 -19.76
N LEU A 150 6.70 14.36 -18.52
CA LEU A 150 7.72 15.35 -18.14
C LEU A 150 9.06 15.07 -18.82
N GLU A 151 9.47 13.81 -18.91
CA GLU A 151 10.68 13.40 -19.64
C GLU A 151 10.57 13.77 -21.13
N ASN A 152 9.42 13.52 -21.75
CA ASN A 152 9.17 13.91 -23.15
C ASN A 152 9.18 15.42 -23.36
N LYS A 153 8.54 16.20 -22.47
CA LYS A 153 8.58 17.67 -22.52
C LYS A 153 10.00 18.20 -22.33
N ASN A 154 10.75 17.64 -21.39
CA ASN A 154 12.13 18.03 -21.14
C ASN A 154 13.02 17.75 -22.38
N LYS A 155 12.83 16.58 -23.00
CA LYS A 155 13.49 16.23 -24.25
C LYS A 155 13.15 17.24 -25.36
N GLN A 156 11.87 17.54 -25.56
CA GLN A 156 11.42 18.51 -26.57
C GLN A 156 12.03 19.90 -26.35
N MET A 157 12.08 20.36 -25.10
CA MET A 157 12.69 21.65 -24.75
C MET A 157 14.19 21.65 -25.03
N ASN A 158 14.91 20.58 -24.69
CA ASN A 158 16.33 20.45 -24.98
C ASN A 158 16.62 20.40 -26.48
N ASP A 159 15.81 19.67 -27.25
CA ASP A 159 15.92 19.61 -28.71
C ASP A 159 15.71 21.00 -29.32
N SER A 160 14.68 21.72 -28.86
CA SER A 160 14.41 23.10 -29.28
C SER A 160 15.57 24.05 -28.95
N LEU A 161 16.12 23.96 -27.74
CA LEU A 161 17.28 24.74 -27.33
C LEU A 161 18.50 24.45 -28.22
N THR A 162 18.74 23.18 -28.54
CA THR A 162 19.83 22.76 -29.42
C THR A 162 19.70 23.38 -30.81
N VAL A 163 18.49 23.37 -31.38
CA VAL A 163 18.22 24.00 -32.68
C VAL A 163 18.45 25.52 -32.63
N GLN A 164 18.00 26.18 -31.57
CA GLN A 164 18.24 27.63 -31.40
C GLN A 164 19.73 27.95 -31.29
N MET A 165 20.50 27.13 -30.57
CA MET A 165 21.95 27.29 -30.47
C MET A 165 22.62 27.14 -31.84
N GLN A 166 22.29 26.10 -32.60
CA GLN A 166 22.83 25.90 -33.95
C GLN A 166 22.49 27.07 -34.89
N ARG A 167 21.25 27.59 -34.81
CA ARG A 167 20.83 28.76 -35.59
C ARG A 167 21.62 30.01 -35.21
N ARG A 168 21.82 30.25 -33.91
CA ARG A 168 22.64 31.37 -33.41
C ARG A 168 24.07 31.26 -33.92
N ASP A 169 24.68 30.07 -33.83
CA ASP A 169 26.07 29.86 -34.24
C ASP A 169 26.23 30.07 -35.76
N SER A 170 25.26 29.61 -36.57
CA SER A 170 25.23 29.88 -38.01
C SER A 170 25.14 31.37 -38.34
N LEU A 171 24.34 32.14 -37.60
CA LEU A 171 24.22 33.59 -37.78
C LEU A 171 25.50 34.31 -37.37
N LEU A 172 26.13 33.90 -36.28
CA LEU A 172 27.40 34.45 -35.83
C LEU A 172 28.49 34.25 -36.89
N GLU A 173 28.55 33.07 -37.50
CA GLU A 173 29.52 32.78 -38.56
C GLU A 173 29.26 33.63 -39.82
N LYS A 174 28.01 33.78 -40.24
CA LYS A 174 27.64 34.69 -41.36
C LYS A 174 28.03 36.13 -41.07
N ASN A 175 27.78 36.62 -39.85
CA ASN A 175 28.15 37.97 -39.43
C ASN A 175 29.67 38.14 -39.47
N ARG A 176 30.43 37.16 -38.96
CA ARG A 176 31.90 37.15 -39.00
C ARG A 176 32.43 37.27 -40.44
N LEU A 177 31.87 36.50 -41.38
CA LEU A 177 32.23 36.55 -42.80
C LEU A 177 31.90 37.90 -43.44
N HIS A 178 30.74 38.49 -43.11
CA HIS A 178 30.39 39.83 -43.59
C HIS A 178 31.35 40.89 -43.07
N GLN A 179 31.73 40.83 -41.78
CA GLN A 179 32.72 41.75 -41.21
C GLN A 179 34.09 41.63 -41.92
N GLN A 180 34.53 40.41 -42.23
CA GLN A 180 35.76 40.20 -43.00
C GLN A 180 35.70 40.87 -44.38
N LYS A 181 34.58 40.71 -45.11
CA LYS A 181 34.39 41.36 -46.42
C LYS A 181 34.40 42.89 -46.31
N ILE A 182 33.71 43.43 -45.31
CA ILE A 182 33.69 44.87 -45.05
C ILE A 182 35.12 45.37 -44.78
N GLU A 183 35.90 44.65 -43.98
CA GLU A 183 37.26 45.05 -43.66
C GLU A 183 38.19 44.99 -44.88
N SER A 184 38.04 43.96 -45.73
CA SER A 184 38.74 43.89 -47.01
C SER A 184 38.42 45.09 -47.90
N LEU A 185 37.14 45.49 -48.00
CA LEU A 185 36.73 46.66 -48.79
C LEU A 185 37.28 47.96 -48.19
N LYS A 186 37.24 48.14 -46.86
CA LYS A 186 37.82 49.31 -46.19
C LYS A 186 39.33 49.42 -46.47
N ASN A 187 40.06 48.31 -46.39
CA ASN A 187 41.49 48.28 -46.68
C ASN A 187 41.77 48.65 -48.15
N PHE A 188 40.96 48.15 -49.08
CA PHE A 188 41.06 48.52 -50.49
C PHE A 188 40.84 50.02 -50.72
N ILE A 189 39.78 50.60 -50.15
CA ILE A 189 39.51 52.05 -50.24
C ILE A 189 40.68 52.86 -49.67
N LYS A 190 41.24 52.43 -48.54
CA LYS A 190 42.38 53.11 -47.90
C LYS A 190 43.63 53.10 -48.78
N LEU A 191 43.86 52.03 -49.56
CA LEU A 191 44.97 51.96 -50.51
C LEU A 191 44.76 52.97 -51.66
N LEU A 192 43.54 53.08 -52.20
CA LEU A 192 43.22 54.05 -53.25
C LEU A 192 43.30 55.51 -52.80
N GLN A 193 43.03 55.80 -51.52
CA GLN A 193 43.11 57.16 -50.97
C GLN A 193 44.54 57.63 -50.69
N ASN A 194 45.51 56.70 -50.63
CA ASN A 194 46.91 56.97 -50.32
C ASN A 194 47.82 56.91 -51.56
N SER A 195 47.26 56.69 -52.75
CA SER A 195 47.93 56.78 -54.06
C SER A 195 47.66 58.13 -54.71
#